data_AF-A0A1V9ZBS5-F1
#
_entry.id   AF-A0A1V9ZBS5-F1
#
_cell.length_a   1.000
_cell.length_b   1.000
_cell.length_c   1.000
_cell.angle_alpha   90.00
_cell.angle_beta   90.00
_cell.angle_gamma   90.00
#
_symmetry.space_group_name_H-M   'P 1'
#
loop_
_entity.id
_entity.type
_entity.pdbx_description
1 polymer ?
#
loop_
_entity_poly.entity_id
_entity_poly.type
_entity_poly.pdbx_seq_one_letter_code
_entity_poly.pdbx_strand_id
1 'polypeptide(L)'
;MTRKVSSRVSAALDAAEESFVQDGRLETAEDAVILSREVDTKLGIGWTQTLSELYIYIPVRPRIVHKGVNVLATEAADKSHWLTIIVDTIPRAHVKMAGHVVCHTLDWEIAPQKEASPFYRPAITIDPSYPQEVCITLVKKTPMKWTALYN
;
A
#
# COMPACT_ATOMS: atom_id res chain seq x y z
N MET A 1 -29.11 -34.20 22.60
CA MET A 1 -29.22 -34.11 21.12
C MET A 1 -27.95 -33.45 20.59
N THR A 2 -26.99 -34.24 20.11
CA THR A 2 -25.73 -33.75 19.52
C THR A 2 -25.85 -33.77 17.99
N ARG A 3 -25.75 -32.60 17.36
CA ARG A 3 -25.79 -32.43 15.90
C ARG A 3 -24.56 -33.11 15.28
N LYS A 4 -24.75 -34.15 14.49
CA LYS A 4 -23.69 -34.74 13.64
C LYS A 4 -23.36 -33.73 12.53
N VAL A 5 -22.24 -33.04 12.67
CA VAL A 5 -21.65 -32.27 11.57
C VAL A 5 -21.18 -33.26 10.51
N SER A 6 -21.64 -33.06 9.27
CA SER A 6 -21.39 -33.96 8.14
C SER A 6 -19.91 -33.97 7.78
N SER A 7 -19.23 -35.11 7.99
CA SER A 7 -17.80 -35.30 7.71
C SER A 7 -17.40 -35.05 6.26
N ARG A 8 -18.38 -35.08 5.33
CA ARG A 8 -18.17 -34.76 3.91
C ARG A 8 -17.94 -33.28 3.64
N VAL A 9 -18.45 -32.39 4.48
CA VAL A 9 -18.28 -30.93 4.32
C VAL A 9 -16.89 -30.52 4.79
N SER A 10 -16.40 -31.10 5.88
CA SER A 10 -15.02 -30.90 6.35
C SER A 10 -14.01 -31.36 5.30
N ALA A 11 -14.16 -32.58 4.78
CA ALA A 11 -13.23 -33.10 3.76
C ALA A 11 -13.20 -32.29 2.45
N ALA A 12 -14.32 -31.64 2.07
CA ALA A 12 -14.36 -30.76 0.90
C ALA A 12 -13.71 -29.39 1.15
N LEU A 13 -13.74 -28.90 2.39
CA LEU A 13 -13.05 -27.67 2.79
C LEU A 13 -11.55 -27.93 2.94
N ASP A 14 -11.16 -29.05 3.55
CA ASP A 14 -9.77 -29.47 3.71
C ASP A 14 -9.11 -29.71 2.33
N ALA A 15 -9.82 -30.36 1.40
CA ALA A 15 -9.34 -30.54 0.02
C ALA A 15 -9.26 -29.24 -0.78
N ALA A 16 -10.14 -28.26 -0.50
CA ALA A 16 -10.06 -26.93 -1.10
C ALA A 16 -8.85 -26.16 -0.55
N GLU A 17 -8.56 -26.27 0.75
CA GLU A 17 -7.40 -25.67 1.41
C GLU A 17 -6.09 -26.28 0.89
N GLU A 18 -6.01 -27.60 0.74
CA GLU A 18 -4.86 -28.29 0.14
C GLU A 18 -4.64 -27.91 -1.34
N SER A 19 -5.71 -27.76 -2.12
CA SER A 19 -5.62 -27.29 -3.51
C SER A 19 -5.15 -25.83 -3.61
N PHE A 20 -5.52 -25.00 -2.62
CA PHE A 20 -5.11 -23.60 -2.54
C PHE A 20 -3.61 -23.45 -2.19
N VAL A 21 -3.07 -24.42 -1.45
CA VAL A 21 -1.68 -24.51 -1.00
C VAL A 21 -0.73 -24.99 -2.10
N GLN A 22 -1.17 -25.85 -3.03
CA GLN A 22 -0.31 -26.46 -4.05
C GLN A 22 -0.06 -25.59 -5.31
N ASP A 23 -0.89 -24.58 -5.58
CA ASP A 23 -0.81 -23.74 -6.79
C ASP A 23 0.20 -22.57 -6.70
N GLY A 24 1.24 -22.68 -5.87
CA GLY A 24 2.30 -21.66 -5.77
C GLY A 24 1.89 -20.34 -5.08
N ARG A 25 0.67 -20.27 -4.52
CA ARG A 25 0.14 -19.08 -3.83
C ARG A 25 0.68 -18.83 -2.42
N LEU A 26 1.39 -19.79 -1.84
CA LEU A 26 1.97 -19.63 -0.50
C LEU A 26 3.11 -18.60 -0.47
N GLU A 27 3.93 -18.53 -1.51
CA GLU A 27 4.96 -17.47 -1.62
C GLU A 27 4.33 -16.07 -1.76
N THR A 28 3.14 -15.98 -2.37
CA THR A 28 2.40 -14.73 -2.51
C THR A 28 1.68 -14.30 -1.22
N ALA A 29 1.31 -15.26 -0.37
CA ALA A 29 0.62 -14.98 0.89
C ALA A 29 1.54 -14.31 1.93
N GLU A 30 2.82 -14.71 1.99
CA GLU A 30 3.80 -14.06 2.88
C GLU A 30 4.15 -12.64 2.41
N ASP A 31 4.21 -12.40 1.10
CA ASP A 31 4.51 -11.07 0.55
C ASP A 31 3.30 -10.11 0.61
N ALA A 32 2.09 -10.60 0.87
CA ALA A 32 0.92 -9.73 1.09
C ALA A 32 0.85 -9.16 2.52
N VAL A 33 1.74 -9.59 3.43
CA VAL A 33 1.70 -9.19 4.85
C VAL A 33 2.26 -7.78 5.04
N ILE A 34 1.47 -6.90 5.65
CA ILE A 34 1.92 -5.56 6.05
C ILE A 34 2.94 -5.68 7.19
N LEU A 35 4.19 -5.29 6.92
CA LEU A 35 5.32 -5.40 7.85
C LEU A 35 5.47 -4.20 8.80
N SER A 36 5.04 -3.02 8.36
CA SER A 36 4.99 -1.81 9.21
C SER A 36 3.96 -0.81 8.69
N ARG A 37 3.55 0.08 9.60
CA ARG A 37 2.74 1.27 9.32
C ARG A 37 3.37 2.46 10.02
N GLU A 38 3.67 3.50 9.28
CA GLU A 38 4.47 4.63 9.77
C GLU A 38 3.91 5.96 9.26
N VAL A 39 4.11 7.03 10.04
CA VAL A 39 3.66 8.37 9.69
C VAL A 39 4.80 9.35 9.87
N ASP A 40 5.16 10.04 8.79
CA ASP A 40 5.92 11.28 8.85
C ASP A 40 4.98 12.42 9.25
N THR A 41 5.09 12.85 10.50
CA THR A 41 4.28 13.94 11.06
C THR A 41 4.64 15.31 10.48
N LYS A 42 5.85 15.48 9.94
CA LYS A 42 6.31 16.75 9.36
C LYS A 42 5.68 17.00 7.99
N LEU A 43 5.66 15.97 7.13
CA LEU A 43 5.06 16.07 5.79
C LEU A 43 3.59 15.66 5.76
N GLY A 44 3.08 15.05 6.83
CA GLY A 44 1.73 14.48 6.89
C GLY A 44 1.57 13.34 5.89
N ILE A 45 2.61 12.52 5.75
CA ILE A 45 2.68 11.39 4.82
C ILE A 45 2.70 10.11 5.64
N GLY A 46 1.83 9.18 5.28
CA GLY A 46 1.77 7.85 5.86
C GLY A 46 2.36 6.86 4.89
N TRP A 47 2.94 5.77 5.38
CA TRP A 47 3.37 4.70 4.51
C TRP A 47 3.26 3.33 5.19
N THR A 48 3.03 2.33 4.36
CA THR A 48 3.08 0.91 4.74
C THR A 48 3.93 0.16 3.76
N GLN A 49 4.32 -1.06 4.13
CA GLN A 49 5.15 -1.88 3.27
C GLN A 49 4.87 -3.36 3.45
N THR A 50 5.09 -4.09 2.38
CA THR A 50 5.31 -5.54 2.39
C THR A 50 6.80 -5.82 2.17
N LEU A 51 7.19 -7.07 1.88
CA LEU A 51 8.58 -7.35 1.51
C LEU A 51 8.91 -6.73 0.15
N SER A 52 8.01 -6.83 -0.82
CA SER A 52 8.21 -6.36 -2.20
C SER A 52 7.65 -4.97 -2.50
N GLU A 53 6.64 -4.49 -1.77
CA GLU A 53 5.93 -3.26 -2.12
C GLU A 53 6.00 -2.19 -1.03
N LEU A 54 5.90 -0.94 -1.46
CA LEU A 54 5.72 0.26 -0.65
C LEU A 54 4.40 0.92 -1.06
N TYR A 55 3.61 1.26 -0.06
CA TYR A 55 2.39 2.04 -0.25
C TYR A 55 2.52 3.34 0.52
N ILE A 56 2.29 4.46 -0.14
CA ILE A 56 2.41 5.80 0.44
C ILE A 56 1.05 6.47 0.37
N TYR A 57 0.61 7.04 1.48
CA TYR A 57 -0.71 7.60 1.70
C TYR A 57 -0.60 9.08 2.01
N ILE A 58 -1.37 9.89 1.29
CA ILE A 58 -1.44 11.34 1.51
C ILE A 58 -2.90 11.72 1.69
N PRO A 59 -3.34 12.07 2.91
CA PRO A 59 -4.69 12.56 3.14
C PRO A 59 -4.97 13.81 2.31
N VAL A 60 -6.10 13.82 1.61
CA VAL A 60 -6.53 14.92 0.75
C VAL A 60 -7.95 15.36 1.07
N ARG A 61 -8.30 16.59 0.66
CA ARG A 61 -9.66 17.11 0.84
C ARG A 61 -10.61 16.40 -0.13
N PRO A 62 -11.93 16.28 0.18
CA PRO A 62 -12.93 15.56 -0.63
C PRO A 62 -13.22 16.10 -2.05
N ARG A 63 -12.36 16.91 -2.65
CA ARG A 63 -12.54 17.52 -3.98
C ARG A 63 -11.27 17.54 -4.82
N ILE A 64 -10.22 16.83 -4.40
CA ILE A 64 -9.03 16.70 -5.23
C ILE A 64 -9.39 15.87 -6.45
N VAL A 65 -8.98 16.37 -7.61
CA VAL A 65 -9.17 15.70 -8.89
C VAL A 65 -7.83 15.14 -9.36
N HIS A 66 -7.89 14.07 -10.16
CA HIS A 66 -6.71 13.38 -10.70
C HIS A 66 -5.70 14.34 -11.35
N LYS A 67 -6.18 15.34 -12.12
CA LYS A 67 -5.32 16.35 -12.76
C LYS A 67 -4.49 17.19 -11.78
N GLY A 68 -4.91 17.29 -10.53
CA GLY A 68 -4.22 18.04 -9.48
C GLY A 68 -3.07 17.27 -8.83
N VAL A 69 -2.90 15.98 -9.14
CA VAL A 69 -1.89 15.12 -8.52
C VAL A 69 -0.83 14.75 -9.55
N ASN A 70 0.44 14.94 -9.19
CA ASN A 70 1.59 14.48 -9.97
C ASN A 70 2.54 13.73 -9.05
N VAL A 71 2.81 12.48 -9.40
CA VAL A 71 3.73 11.61 -8.67
C VAL A 71 4.80 11.13 -9.63
N LEU A 72 6.05 11.22 -9.22
CA LEU A 72 7.21 10.86 -10.03
C LEU A 72 8.20 10.07 -9.18
N ALA A 73 8.59 8.91 -9.67
CA ALA A 73 9.70 8.12 -9.14
C ALA A 73 10.81 8.10 -10.20
N THR A 74 12.00 8.56 -9.85
CA THR A 74 13.10 8.72 -10.81
C THR A 74 14.38 8.10 -10.29
N GLU A 75 15.12 7.42 -11.17
CA GLU A 75 16.51 7.01 -10.93
C GLU A 75 17.45 8.07 -11.50
N ALA A 76 18.24 8.70 -10.64
CA ALA A 76 19.25 9.66 -11.03
C ALA A 76 20.51 8.97 -11.59
N ALA A 77 21.40 9.75 -12.20
CA ALA A 77 22.63 9.23 -12.81
C ALA A 77 23.57 8.54 -11.79
N ASP A 78 23.57 9.00 -10.54
CA ASP A 78 24.31 8.43 -9.42
C ASP A 78 23.63 7.18 -8.81
N LYS A 79 22.59 6.64 -9.47
CA LYS A 79 21.75 5.53 -9.01
C LYS A 79 20.90 5.82 -7.79
N SER A 80 20.85 7.07 -7.31
CA SER A 80 19.90 7.44 -6.26
C SER A 80 18.47 7.46 -6.79
N HIS A 81 17.54 6.99 -5.96
CA HIS A 81 16.11 7.01 -6.27
C HIS A 81 15.44 8.18 -5.55
N TRP A 82 14.64 8.93 -6.31
CA TRP A 82 13.93 10.11 -5.82
C TRP A 82 12.43 9.94 -5.99
N LEU A 83 11.68 10.42 -5.01
CA LEU A 83 10.22 10.48 -5.03
C LEU A 83 9.79 11.94 -4.97
N THR A 84 9.03 12.37 -5.96
CA THR A 84 8.41 13.70 -6.01
C THR A 84 6.90 13.55 -6.00
N ILE A 85 6.24 14.29 -5.11
CA ILE A 85 4.80 14.25 -4.94
C ILE A 85 4.28 15.67 -4.88
N ILE A 86 3.37 15.99 -5.80
CA ILE A 86 2.68 17.27 -5.89
C ILE A 86 1.19 16.97 -5.83
N VAL A 87 0.49 17.63 -4.91
CA VAL A 87 -0.95 17.49 -4.74
C VAL A 87 -1.57 18.87 -4.74
N ASP A 88 -2.55 19.09 -5.61
CA ASP A 88 -3.22 20.38 -5.82
C ASP A 88 -2.23 21.52 -6.10
N THR A 89 -1.23 21.25 -6.95
CA THR A 89 -0.11 22.15 -7.27
C THR A 89 0.85 22.47 -6.10
N ILE A 90 0.62 21.90 -4.91
CA ILE A 90 1.48 22.09 -3.73
C ILE A 90 2.48 20.92 -3.65
N PRO A 91 3.80 21.20 -3.67
CA PRO A 91 4.81 20.18 -3.42
C PRO A 91 4.64 19.59 -2.01
N ARG A 92 4.38 18.29 -1.93
CA ARG A 92 4.25 17.54 -0.67
C ARG A 92 5.55 16.86 -0.28
N ALA A 93 6.27 16.33 -1.27
CA ALA A 93 7.56 15.70 -1.06
C ALA A 93 8.45 15.87 -2.30
N HIS A 94 9.73 16.06 -2.06
CA HIS A 94 10.80 15.83 -3.02
C HIS A 94 11.98 15.28 -2.23
N VAL A 95 12.08 13.95 -2.16
CA VAL A 95 12.95 13.27 -1.20
C VAL A 95 13.75 12.16 -1.87
N LYS A 96 14.97 11.95 -1.36
CA LYS A 96 15.79 10.79 -1.73
C LYS A 96 15.29 9.58 -0.94
N MET A 97 14.86 8.55 -1.64
CA MET A 97 14.33 7.31 -1.05
C MET A 97 15.43 6.56 -0.29
N ALA A 98 15.05 5.84 0.77
CA ALA A 98 15.96 5.04 1.57
C ALA A 98 16.54 3.83 0.79
N GLY A 99 15.78 3.31 -0.17
CA GLY A 99 16.20 2.21 -1.03
C GLY A 99 15.78 2.40 -2.49
N HIS A 100 16.02 1.38 -3.30
CA HIS A 100 15.77 1.42 -4.73
C HIS A 100 14.42 0.81 -5.09
N VAL A 101 13.73 1.42 -6.05
CA VAL A 101 12.41 0.99 -6.55
C VAL A 101 12.43 0.79 -8.05
N VAL A 102 11.49 -0.01 -8.57
CA VAL A 102 11.27 -0.21 -10.00
C VAL A 102 10.44 0.98 -10.52
N CYS A 103 11.08 2.08 -10.89
CA CYS A 103 10.38 3.35 -11.16
C CYS A 103 9.25 3.28 -12.20
N HIS A 104 9.33 2.38 -13.18
CA HIS A 104 8.32 2.23 -14.22
C HIS A 104 7.04 1.51 -13.75
N THR A 105 7.04 0.90 -12.57
CA THR A 105 5.84 0.30 -11.96
C THR A 105 5.14 1.24 -10.99
N LEU A 106 5.60 2.50 -10.90
CA LEU A 106 4.90 3.52 -10.13
C LEU A 106 3.46 3.61 -10.61
N ASP A 107 2.55 3.40 -9.67
CA ASP A 107 1.12 3.60 -9.86
C ASP A 107 0.57 4.47 -8.72
N TRP A 108 -0.52 5.17 -8.97
CA TRP A 108 -1.21 5.92 -7.92
C TRP A 108 -2.67 6.17 -8.26
N GLU A 109 -3.49 6.32 -7.22
CA GLU A 109 -4.91 6.62 -7.33
C GLU A 109 -5.36 7.58 -6.22
N ILE A 110 -6.52 8.23 -6.42
CA ILE A 110 -7.24 8.92 -5.35
C ILE A 110 -8.39 8.01 -4.94
N ALA A 111 -8.37 7.55 -3.69
CA ALA A 111 -9.33 6.58 -3.19
C ALA A 111 -9.79 6.95 -1.76
N PRO A 112 -10.90 6.35 -1.28
CA PRO A 112 -11.18 6.31 0.15
C PRO A 112 -9.99 5.74 0.93
N GLN A 113 -9.85 6.12 2.20
CA GLN A 113 -8.80 5.56 3.05
C GLN A 113 -8.82 4.03 3.07
N LYS A 114 -7.70 3.41 2.70
CA LYS A 114 -7.51 1.95 2.74
C LYS A 114 -7.24 1.49 4.16
N GLU A 115 -7.66 0.29 4.54
CA GLU A 115 -7.37 -0.28 5.88
C GLU A 115 -5.87 -0.43 6.18
N ALA A 116 -5.08 -0.54 5.11
CA ALA A 116 -3.63 -0.53 5.20
C ALA A 116 -3.10 0.84 5.66
N SER A 117 -3.76 1.94 5.29
CA SER A 117 -3.33 3.30 5.58
C SER A 117 -3.18 3.53 7.09
N PRO A 118 -2.08 4.15 7.54
CA PRO A 118 -1.94 4.54 8.95
C PRO A 118 -2.92 5.65 9.36
N PHE A 119 -3.58 6.29 8.40
CA PHE A 119 -4.62 7.30 8.65
C PHE A 119 -6.03 6.73 8.68
N TYR A 120 -6.19 5.42 8.42
CA TYR A 120 -7.48 4.78 8.28
C TYR A 120 -8.36 5.06 9.50
N ARG A 121 -9.56 5.57 9.22
CA ARG A 121 -10.64 5.70 10.21
C ARG A 121 -11.82 4.88 9.73
N PRO A 122 -12.30 3.89 10.51
CA PRO A 122 -13.46 3.11 10.14
C PRO A 122 -14.66 4.01 9.88
N ALA A 123 -15.27 3.87 8.70
CA ALA A 123 -16.53 4.54 8.38
C ALA A 123 -17.65 3.90 9.19
N ILE A 124 -18.22 4.61 10.17
CA ILE A 124 -19.44 4.15 10.87
C ILE A 124 -20.68 4.41 10.00
N THR A 125 -20.58 5.32 9.01
CA THR A 125 -21.65 5.65 8.05
C THR A 125 -21.06 6.04 6.68
N ILE A 126 -21.83 5.85 5.60
CA ILE A 126 -21.45 6.23 4.23
C ILE A 126 -21.59 7.77 4.10
N ASP A 127 -20.49 8.48 4.34
CA ASP A 127 -20.43 9.95 4.25
C ASP A 127 -19.84 10.37 2.89
N PRO A 128 -20.53 11.17 2.05
CA PRO A 128 -19.97 11.68 0.80
C PRO A 128 -18.78 12.64 0.99
N SER A 129 -18.52 13.09 2.22
CA SER A 129 -17.30 13.82 2.62
C SER A 129 -16.18 12.91 3.15
N TYR A 130 -16.30 11.59 2.92
CA TYR A 130 -15.34 10.60 3.40
C TYR A 130 -13.88 11.03 3.14
N PRO A 131 -12.97 10.88 4.12
CA PRO A 131 -11.57 11.20 3.91
C PRO A 131 -11.03 10.45 2.70
N GLN A 132 -10.51 11.20 1.73
CA GLN A 132 -9.82 10.66 0.57
C GLN A 132 -8.32 10.70 0.83
N GLU A 133 -7.60 9.81 0.16
CA GLU A 133 -6.15 9.83 0.13
C GLU A 133 -5.64 9.57 -1.27
N VAL A 134 -4.49 10.16 -1.59
CA VAL A 134 -3.67 9.68 -2.71
C VAL A 134 -2.92 8.46 -2.19
N CYS A 135 -3.13 7.32 -2.83
CA CYS A 135 -2.40 6.09 -2.56
C CYS A 135 -1.41 5.87 -3.70
N ILE A 136 -0.13 5.78 -3.37
CA ILE A 136 0.97 5.56 -4.31
C ILE A 136 1.53 4.17 -4.05
N THR A 137 1.69 3.37 -5.10
CA THR A 137 2.27 2.03 -5.04
C THR A 137 3.63 2.04 -5.75
N LEU A 138 4.63 1.48 -5.07
CA LEU A 138 5.98 1.33 -5.59
C LEU A 138 6.50 -0.08 -5.32
N VAL A 139 7.12 -0.69 -6.33
CA VAL A 139 7.76 -2.00 -6.18
C VAL A 139 9.23 -1.80 -5.82
N LYS A 140 9.72 -2.49 -4.79
CA LYS A 140 11.12 -2.47 -4.37
C LYS A 140 11.95 -3.28 -5.36
N LYS A 141 13.17 -2.82 -5.68
CA LYS A 141 14.11 -3.62 -6.50
C LYS A 141 14.60 -4.86 -5.76
N THR A 142 14.69 -4.79 -4.44
CA THR A 142 15.11 -5.89 -3.57
C THR A 142 14.03 -6.09 -2.50
N PRO A 143 13.46 -7.30 -2.38
CA PRO A 143 12.50 -7.59 -1.31
C PRO A 143 13.17 -7.50 0.07
N MET A 144 12.77 -6.52 0.87
CA MET A 144 13.28 -6.31 2.24
C MET A 144 12.42 -5.31 3.01
N LYS A 145 12.41 -5.40 4.33
CA LYS A 145 11.82 -4.38 5.20
C LYS A 145 12.70 -3.12 5.21
N TRP A 146 12.11 -1.98 4.90
CA TRP A 146 12.72 -0.66 5.01
C TRP A 146 12.48 -0.11 6.42
N THR A 147 13.48 0.56 6.99
CA THR A 147 13.37 1.20 8.32
C THR A 147 12.96 2.67 8.24
N ALA A 148 12.99 3.25 7.04
CA ALA A 148 12.59 4.61 6.74
C ALA A 148 12.15 4.70 5.27
N LEU A 149 11.31 5.68 4.94
CA LEU A 149 10.89 5.94 3.56
C LEU A 149 11.96 6.70 2.76
N TYR A 150 12.66 7.62 3.44
CA TYR A 150 13.68 8.51 2.88
C TYR A 150 14.94 8.51 3.75
N ASN A 151 16.06 8.93 3.18
CA ASN A 151 17.34 9.13 3.89
C ASN A 151 17.39 10.44 4.66
#